data_AF-A0A365ZE57-F1
#
_entry.id   AF-A0A365ZE57-F1
#
_cell.length_a   1.000
_cell.length_b   1.000
_cell.length_c   1.000
_cell.angle_alpha   90.00
_cell.angle_beta   90.00
_cell.angle_gamma   90.00
#
_symmetry.space_group_name_H-M   'P 1'
#
loop_
_entity.id
_entity.type
_entity.pdbx_description
1 polymer ?
#
loop_
_entity_poly.entity_id
_entity_poly.type
_entity_poly.pdbx_seq_one_letter_code
_entity_poly.pdbx_strand_id
1 'polypeptide(L)'
;MCRTTVDYERCRNACGMPSRQAWAETPVTLPGTWRWTMIDIRGWGGTFVRAGVASIIILATLLVGATRASAHPTLLFSDPPAGTAIPDSPRVINLMFNEPVTVGKRALAVTGEAGEVALSAAIVTQGGRMVTARAEQRLDHGTYIVRWRVTGADGDPMEDEYRFAVGTALSGASVARGDASAIAWADALLRWLLFAGLAVALGGIAAERFTRAARVEKPALRALRPWTMPGILIGLLAAAGLSARLITDAGTASTLWIDRIGQLLGVEAAAFALALVLVALGRRTWTVAPLLVVAAAEGLRSHANVAVPGWGALLTAVHVAAVAVWLGALLHVSRAAHAWRRERVAMLWVFLGYMRLAAWVFRPGRRHRHRVGAPADLPLLCIQYHLRPGVGGQALSRRPRDRGSARSPGGRASP
;
A
#
# COMPACT_ATOMS: atom_id res chain seq x y z
N MET A 1 0.03 15.09 28.70
CA MET A 1 1.34 15.32 29.36
C MET A 1 1.40 14.41 30.57
N CYS A 2 2.22 13.37 30.58
CA CYS A 2 2.54 12.66 31.83
C CYS A 2 3.42 13.61 32.67
N ARG A 3 2.91 14.04 33.83
CA ARG A 3 3.59 15.05 34.67
C ARG A 3 4.58 14.45 35.67
N THR A 4 4.68 13.13 35.79
CA THR A 4 5.59 12.48 36.75
C THR A 4 6.20 11.19 36.19
N THR A 5 7.35 10.81 36.74
CA THR A 5 8.07 9.55 36.47
C THR A 5 7.26 8.30 36.83
N VAL A 6 6.38 8.41 37.83
CA VAL A 6 5.52 7.29 38.32
C VAL A 6 4.47 6.88 37.27
N ASP A 7 3.88 7.83 36.54
CA ASP A 7 2.91 7.54 35.48
C ASP A 7 3.54 6.85 34.26
N TYR A 8 4.81 7.16 33.96
CA TYR A 8 5.56 6.51 32.89
C TYR A 8 5.83 5.04 33.21
N GLU A 9 6.27 4.73 34.43
CA GLU A 9 6.56 3.36 34.85
C GLU A 9 5.32 2.48 34.88
N ARG A 10 4.16 3.03 35.27
CA ARG A 10 2.88 2.32 35.31
C ARG A 10 2.39 1.95 33.90
N CYS A 11 2.47 2.89 32.95
CA CYS A 11 2.16 2.63 31.54
C CYS A 11 3.13 1.63 30.89
N ARG A 12 4.42 1.75 31.19
CA ARG A 12 5.49 0.84 30.72
C ARG A 12 5.27 -0.60 31.21
N ASN A 13 4.94 -0.76 32.48
CA ASN A 13 4.71 -2.07 33.10
C ASN A 13 3.41 -2.71 32.59
N ALA A 14 2.32 -1.94 32.44
CA ALA A 14 1.08 -2.41 31.83
C ALA A 14 1.26 -2.84 30.35
N CYS A 15 2.25 -2.27 29.66
CA CYS A 15 2.63 -2.67 28.31
C CYS A 15 3.62 -3.84 28.26
N GLY A 16 4.12 -4.36 29.38
CA GLY A 16 5.13 -5.43 29.39
C GLY A 16 6.46 -5.04 28.73
N MET A 17 6.86 -3.77 28.80
CA MET A 17 8.13 -3.29 28.24
C MET A 17 9.28 -3.43 29.27
N PRO A 18 10.50 -3.80 28.86
CA PRO A 18 11.65 -3.89 29.76
C PRO A 18 11.97 -2.54 30.43
N SER A 19 12.35 -2.55 31.71
CA SER A 19 12.72 -1.35 32.48
C SER A 19 14.10 -0.80 32.07
N ARG A 20 14.43 0.42 32.52
CA ARG A 20 15.78 0.99 32.36
C ARG A 20 16.88 0.13 32.97
N GLN A 21 16.60 -0.59 34.05
CA GLN A 21 17.54 -1.53 34.68
C GLN A 21 17.86 -2.74 33.78
N ALA A 22 16.91 -3.18 32.94
CA ALA A 22 17.15 -4.27 31.98
C ALA A 22 18.22 -3.93 30.91
N TRP A 23 18.61 -2.65 30.79
CA TRP A 23 19.69 -2.19 29.91
C TRP A 23 21.05 -2.08 30.61
N ALA A 24 21.06 -2.01 31.95
CA ALA A 24 22.26 -1.88 32.76
C ALA A 24 22.79 -3.24 33.24
N GLU A 25 21.91 -4.25 33.33
CA GLU A 25 22.24 -5.57 33.85
C GLU A 25 21.98 -6.64 32.79
N THR A 26 23.05 -7.13 32.15
CA THR A 26 23.13 -8.58 31.90
C THR A 26 23.39 -9.23 33.25
N PRO A 27 22.49 -10.01 33.88
CA PRO A 27 21.25 -10.64 33.40
C PRO A 27 19.96 -10.07 34.03
N VAL A 28 18.88 -10.11 33.26
CA VAL A 28 17.53 -9.74 33.70
C VAL A 28 17.04 -10.69 34.82
N THR A 29 17.04 -10.26 36.08
CA THR A 29 16.24 -10.89 37.14
C THR A 29 14.94 -10.11 37.31
N LEU A 30 13.85 -10.65 36.73
CA LEU A 30 12.48 -10.16 36.93
C LEU A 30 11.87 -10.79 38.20
N PRO A 31 10.91 -10.13 38.86
CA PRO A 31 10.30 -10.61 40.09
C PRO A 31 9.61 -11.98 39.92
N GLY A 32 10.25 -13.01 40.49
CA GLY A 32 9.68 -14.08 41.32
C GLY A 32 8.69 -15.11 40.76
N THR A 33 7.93 -14.84 39.69
CA THR A 33 6.83 -15.76 39.29
C THR A 33 6.79 -16.16 37.82
N TRP A 34 7.72 -15.66 37.00
CA TRP A 34 7.82 -16.03 35.58
C TRP A 34 9.16 -16.70 35.32
N ARG A 35 9.21 -18.01 35.59
CA ARG A 35 10.36 -18.86 35.31
C ARG A 35 10.42 -19.14 33.80
N TRP A 36 10.85 -18.15 33.01
CA TRP A 36 11.29 -18.43 31.65
C TRP A 36 12.60 -19.20 31.74
N THR A 37 12.56 -20.49 31.46
CA THR A 37 13.76 -21.21 31.03
C THR A 37 14.42 -20.37 29.94
N MET A 38 15.64 -19.89 30.20
CA MET A 38 16.47 -19.27 29.17
C MET A 38 16.45 -20.19 27.97
N ILE A 39 15.75 -19.78 26.93
CA ILE A 39 15.75 -20.48 25.66
C ILE A 39 17.17 -20.31 25.13
N ASP A 40 17.94 -21.39 25.21
CA ASP A 40 19.32 -21.43 24.73
C ASP A 40 19.31 -21.29 23.20
N ILE A 41 19.53 -20.05 22.76
CA ILE A 41 19.62 -19.67 21.35
C ILE A 41 20.95 -20.09 20.70
N ARG A 42 21.88 -20.73 21.43
CA ARG A 42 23.13 -21.25 20.84
C ARG A 42 22.90 -22.39 19.83
N GLY A 43 21.75 -23.08 19.89
CA GLY A 43 21.35 -24.11 18.92
C GLY A 43 20.50 -23.62 17.74
N TRP A 44 20.15 -22.32 17.70
CA TRP A 44 19.07 -21.82 16.82
C TRP A 44 19.49 -21.51 15.38
N GLY A 45 20.79 -21.52 15.07
CA GLY A 45 21.29 -21.24 13.72
C GLY A 45 20.76 -22.23 12.67
N GLY A 46 20.76 -23.53 13.01
CA GLY A 46 20.28 -24.58 12.10
C GLY A 46 18.76 -24.59 11.94
N THR A 47 18.00 -24.38 13.02
CA THR A 47 16.53 -24.39 13.01
C THR A 47 15.93 -23.16 12.34
N PHE A 48 16.52 -21.97 12.49
CA PHE A 48 16.07 -20.76 11.78
C PHE A 48 16.38 -20.81 10.29
N VAL A 49 17.54 -21.33 9.89
CA VAL A 49 17.86 -21.52 8.48
C VAL A 49 16.93 -22.56 7.85
N ARG A 50 16.66 -23.68 8.52
CA ARG A 50 15.72 -24.71 8.03
C ARG A 50 14.28 -24.20 7.97
N ALA A 51 13.82 -23.44 8.95
CA ALA A 51 12.49 -22.82 8.93
C ALA A 51 12.36 -21.71 7.87
N GLY A 52 13.43 -20.94 7.65
CA GLY A 52 13.51 -19.96 6.57
C GLY A 52 13.46 -20.62 5.18
N VAL A 53 14.26 -21.67 4.97
CA VAL A 53 14.26 -22.46 3.73
C VAL A 53 12.90 -23.13 3.51
N ALA A 54 12.30 -23.73 4.53
CA ALA A 54 10.97 -24.33 4.42
C ALA A 54 9.90 -23.28 4.07
N SER A 55 9.96 -22.09 4.67
CA SER A 55 9.04 -20.99 4.35
C SER A 55 9.21 -20.48 2.92
N ILE A 56 10.45 -20.40 2.42
CA ILE A 56 10.75 -20.04 1.03
C ILE A 56 10.22 -21.11 0.07
N ILE A 57 10.43 -22.39 0.39
CA ILE A 57 9.92 -23.50 -0.43
C ILE A 57 8.39 -23.47 -0.45
N ILE A 58 7.73 -23.32 0.70
CA ILE A 58 6.25 -23.22 0.77
C ILE A 58 5.76 -22.02 -0.05
N LEU A 59 6.39 -20.85 0.09
CA LEU A 59 6.04 -19.67 -0.70
C LEU A 59 6.24 -19.91 -2.20
N ALA A 60 7.36 -20.53 -2.60
CA ALA A 60 7.65 -20.88 -3.98
C ALA A 60 6.63 -21.89 -4.54
N THR A 61 6.25 -22.91 -3.77
CA THR A 61 5.22 -23.88 -4.15
C THR A 61 3.84 -23.23 -4.28
N LEU A 62 3.47 -22.33 -3.38
CA LEU A 62 2.23 -21.54 -3.47
C LEU A 62 2.22 -20.62 -4.70
N LEU A 63 3.37 -20.02 -5.03
CA LEU A 63 3.53 -19.19 -6.23
C LEU A 63 3.42 -20.00 -7.53
N VAL A 64 3.96 -21.23 -7.55
CA VAL A 64 3.86 -22.15 -8.70
C VAL A 64 2.43 -22.66 -8.89
N GLY A 65 1.68 -22.86 -7.80
CA GLY A 65 0.28 -23.31 -7.84
C GLY A 65 -0.75 -22.19 -8.04
N ALA A 66 -0.33 -20.92 -8.06
CA ALA A 66 -1.23 -19.80 -8.28
C ALA A 66 -1.73 -19.80 -9.73
N THR A 67 -2.98 -20.22 -9.94
CA THR A 67 -3.66 -20.05 -11.23
C THR A 67 -3.79 -18.56 -11.54
N ARG A 68 -3.64 -18.17 -12.81
CA ARG A 68 -3.93 -16.79 -13.24
C ARG A 68 -5.36 -16.45 -12.83
N ALA A 69 -5.53 -15.52 -11.90
CA ALA A 69 -6.82 -14.90 -11.68
C ALA A 69 -7.09 -14.05 -12.93
N SER A 70 -8.01 -14.52 -13.79
CA SER A 70 -8.39 -13.80 -15.00
C SER A 70 -9.35 -12.67 -14.65
N ALA A 71 -8.80 -11.55 -14.17
CA ALA A 71 -9.56 -10.35 -13.85
C ALA A 71 -9.59 -9.32 -15.00
N HIS A 72 -8.75 -9.50 -16.03
CA HIS A 72 -8.65 -8.56 -17.15
C HIS A 72 -9.79 -8.71 -18.18
N PRO A 73 -10.03 -7.68 -19.01
CA PRO A 73 -11.07 -7.72 -20.05
C PRO A 73 -10.86 -8.87 -21.02
N THR A 74 -11.77 -9.84 -21.06
CA THR A 74 -11.71 -10.93 -22.03
C THR A 74 -12.56 -10.60 -23.25
N LEU A 75 -11.98 -10.73 -24.44
CA LEU A 75 -12.72 -10.66 -25.69
C LEU A 75 -13.68 -11.86 -25.79
N LEU A 76 -14.98 -11.57 -25.78
CA LEU A 76 -16.05 -12.57 -25.86
C LEU A 76 -16.41 -12.90 -27.32
N PHE A 77 -16.44 -11.88 -28.18
CA PHE A 77 -16.83 -12.02 -29.57
C PHE A 77 -16.11 -10.98 -30.44
N SER A 78 -15.79 -11.36 -31.66
CA SER A 78 -15.27 -10.47 -32.68
C SER A 78 -16.03 -10.63 -33.99
N ASP A 79 -16.18 -9.53 -34.71
CA ASP A 79 -16.66 -9.50 -36.09
C ASP A 79 -15.70 -8.63 -36.90
N PRO A 80 -14.88 -9.19 -37.82
CA PRO A 80 -14.86 -10.58 -38.27
C PRO A 80 -14.55 -11.62 -37.18
N PRO A 81 -15.10 -12.86 -37.26
CA PRO A 81 -14.84 -13.89 -36.28
C PRO A 81 -13.38 -14.34 -36.29
N ALA A 82 -12.78 -14.40 -35.10
CA ALA A 82 -11.40 -14.80 -34.93
C ALA A 82 -11.12 -16.21 -35.47
N GLY A 83 -10.03 -16.34 -36.23
CA GLY A 83 -9.60 -17.61 -36.82
C GLY A 83 -10.47 -18.09 -37.97
N THR A 84 -11.27 -17.22 -38.60
CA THR A 84 -12.15 -17.58 -39.71
C THR A 84 -11.82 -16.85 -41.02
N ALA A 85 -12.23 -17.45 -42.13
CA ALA A 85 -12.23 -16.81 -43.44
C ALA A 85 -13.63 -16.29 -43.76
N ILE A 86 -13.72 -15.03 -44.16
CA ILE A 86 -14.96 -14.39 -44.62
C ILE A 86 -14.88 -14.12 -46.12
N PRO A 87 -16.01 -14.23 -46.85
CA PRO A 87 -16.00 -14.11 -48.31
C PRO A 87 -15.77 -12.67 -48.78
N ASP A 88 -16.28 -11.69 -48.01
CA ASP A 88 -16.30 -10.28 -48.39
C ASP A 88 -15.48 -9.42 -47.42
N SER A 89 -14.94 -8.31 -47.93
CA SER A 89 -14.26 -7.30 -47.10
C SER A 89 -15.22 -6.78 -46.01
N PRO A 90 -14.82 -6.82 -44.72
CA PRO A 90 -15.62 -6.24 -43.65
C PRO A 90 -15.61 -4.71 -43.78
N ARG A 91 -16.72 -4.08 -43.41
CA ARG A 91 -16.79 -2.61 -43.32
C ARG A 91 -16.42 -2.08 -41.94
N VAL A 92 -16.60 -2.91 -40.92
CA VAL A 92 -16.37 -2.59 -39.52
C VAL A 92 -15.67 -3.75 -38.84
N ILE A 93 -14.87 -3.42 -37.83
CA ILE A 93 -14.30 -4.38 -36.90
C ILE A 93 -14.97 -4.11 -35.55
N ASN A 94 -15.66 -5.12 -35.00
CA ASN A 94 -16.35 -5.06 -33.73
C ASN A 94 -15.73 -6.04 -32.74
N LEU A 95 -15.46 -5.59 -31.52
CA LEU A 95 -14.92 -6.37 -30.42
C LEU A 95 -15.81 -6.22 -29.19
N MET A 96 -16.37 -7.34 -28.71
CA MET A 96 -17.22 -7.40 -27.53
C MET A 96 -16.45 -7.96 -26.33
N PHE A 97 -16.46 -7.24 -25.22
CA PHE A 97 -15.77 -7.60 -23.98
C PHE A 97 -16.75 -8.00 -22.87
N ASN A 98 -16.27 -8.79 -21.91
CA ASN A 98 -17.04 -9.21 -20.73
C ASN A 98 -17.30 -8.07 -19.73
N GLU A 99 -16.49 -7.02 -19.75
CA GLU A 99 -16.59 -5.84 -18.88
C GLU A 99 -16.41 -4.53 -19.66
N PRO A 100 -16.85 -3.37 -19.11
CA PRO A 100 -16.61 -2.08 -19.73
C PRO A 100 -15.12 -1.78 -19.88
N VAL A 101 -14.71 -1.27 -21.04
CA VAL A 101 -13.34 -0.91 -21.38
C VAL A 101 -13.24 0.54 -21.87
N THR A 102 -12.07 1.13 -21.67
CA THR A 102 -11.70 2.43 -22.25
C THR A 102 -10.68 2.21 -23.37
N VAL A 103 -10.75 3.02 -24.43
CA VAL A 103 -9.90 2.90 -25.62
C VAL A 103 -9.05 4.16 -25.83
N GLY A 104 -7.78 3.95 -26.18
CA GLY A 104 -6.85 5.01 -26.57
C GLY A 104 -6.76 5.19 -28.10
N LYS A 105 -5.81 6.00 -28.58
CA LYS A 105 -5.64 6.26 -30.03
C LYS A 105 -5.25 5.02 -30.83
N ARG A 106 -4.54 4.08 -30.20
CA ARG A 106 -4.04 2.84 -30.82
C ARG A 106 -4.85 1.62 -30.39
N ALA A 107 -6.13 1.81 -30.11
CA ALA A 107 -6.96 0.74 -29.55
C ALA A 107 -7.23 -0.40 -30.53
N LEU A 108 -7.19 -0.12 -31.83
CA LEU A 108 -7.36 -1.13 -32.86
C LEU A 108 -6.42 -0.84 -34.02
N ALA A 109 -5.70 -1.86 -34.47
CA ALA A 109 -4.87 -1.82 -35.68
C ALA A 109 -5.13 -3.10 -36.48
N VAL A 110 -5.29 -2.96 -37.79
CA VAL A 110 -5.44 -4.10 -38.70
C VAL A 110 -4.28 -4.08 -39.67
N THR A 111 -3.56 -5.20 -39.80
CA THR A 111 -2.42 -5.33 -40.70
C THR A 111 -2.65 -6.51 -41.63
N GLY A 112 -2.52 -6.29 -42.93
CA GLY A 112 -2.50 -7.35 -43.95
C GLY A 112 -1.15 -7.41 -44.66
N GLU A 113 -1.07 -8.21 -45.72
CA GLU A 113 0.17 -8.36 -46.52
C GLU A 113 0.64 -7.05 -47.16
N ALA A 114 -0.31 -6.18 -47.54
CA ALA A 114 -0.02 -4.87 -48.13
C ALA A 114 0.36 -3.79 -47.08
N GLY A 115 0.35 -4.13 -45.78
CA GLY A 115 0.64 -3.21 -44.69
C GLY A 115 -0.57 -2.89 -43.80
N GLU A 116 -0.51 -1.77 -43.09
CA GLU A 116 -1.56 -1.34 -42.15
C GLU A 116 -2.80 -0.83 -42.89
N VAL A 117 -3.98 -1.25 -42.45
CA VAL A 117 -5.28 -0.84 -42.98
C VAL A 117 -5.74 0.41 -42.24
N ALA A 118 -6.12 1.44 -42.98
CA ALA A 118 -6.68 2.66 -42.40
C ALA A 118 -8.04 2.38 -41.75
N LEU A 119 -8.16 2.74 -40.47
CA LEU A 119 -9.37 2.62 -39.68
C LEU A 119 -9.79 4.00 -39.16
N SER A 120 -11.10 4.19 -39.01
CA SER A 120 -11.62 5.31 -38.23
C SER A 120 -11.17 5.21 -36.77
N ALA A 121 -11.25 6.32 -36.03
CA ALA A 121 -11.10 6.28 -34.58
C ALA A 121 -12.06 5.25 -33.96
N ALA A 122 -11.53 4.46 -33.02
CA ALA A 122 -12.33 3.47 -32.30
C ALA A 122 -13.34 4.16 -31.38
N ILE A 123 -14.58 3.69 -31.42
CA ILE A 123 -15.66 4.16 -30.54
C ILE A 123 -16.09 3.04 -29.61
N VAL A 124 -16.53 3.41 -28.40
CA VAL A 124 -17.04 2.44 -27.42
C VAL A 124 -18.54 2.63 -27.24
N THR A 125 -19.30 1.54 -27.35
CA THR A 125 -20.76 1.52 -27.22
C THR A 125 -21.22 0.41 -26.26
N GLN A 126 -22.53 0.19 -26.14
CA GLN A 126 -23.13 -0.85 -25.29
C GLN A 126 -22.68 -0.82 -23.81
N GLY A 127 -22.68 0.37 -23.22
CA GLY A 127 -22.26 0.56 -21.84
C GLY A 127 -20.76 0.33 -21.63
N GLY A 128 -19.95 0.56 -22.66
CA GLY A 128 -18.49 0.45 -22.58
C GLY A 128 -17.93 -0.89 -23.06
N ARG A 129 -18.76 -1.85 -23.51
CA ARG A 129 -18.34 -3.23 -23.77
C ARG A 129 -18.09 -3.57 -25.24
N MET A 130 -18.55 -2.73 -26.16
CA MET A 130 -18.36 -2.92 -27.60
C MET A 130 -17.40 -1.87 -28.13
N VAL A 131 -16.24 -2.29 -28.64
CA VAL A 131 -15.30 -1.43 -29.36
C VAL A 131 -15.50 -1.63 -30.86
N THR A 132 -15.73 -0.53 -31.58
CA THR A 132 -15.98 -0.56 -33.03
C THR A 132 -15.05 0.41 -33.75
N ALA A 133 -14.43 -0.03 -34.84
CA ALA A 133 -13.76 0.86 -35.80
C ALA A 133 -14.18 0.51 -37.23
N ARG A 134 -14.29 1.51 -38.10
CA ARG A 134 -14.68 1.33 -39.50
C ARG A 134 -13.44 1.25 -40.38
N ALA A 135 -13.40 0.30 -41.31
CA ALA A 135 -12.39 0.30 -42.36
C ALA A 135 -12.67 1.43 -43.36
N GLU A 136 -11.66 2.28 -43.61
CA GLU A 136 -11.80 3.42 -44.53
C GLU A 136 -11.71 3.00 -46.00
N GLN A 137 -11.13 1.83 -46.24
CA GLN A 137 -10.96 1.21 -47.55
C GLN A 137 -11.45 -0.24 -47.54
N ARG A 138 -11.71 -0.79 -48.73
CA ARG A 138 -11.93 -2.24 -48.86
C ARG A 138 -10.62 -2.96 -48.62
N LEU A 139 -10.71 -4.09 -47.92
CA LEU A 139 -9.63 -5.03 -47.73
C LEU A 139 -9.56 -5.93 -48.97
N ASP A 140 -8.36 -6.06 -49.51
CA ASP A 140 -8.07 -7.01 -50.57
C ASP A 140 -8.18 -8.46 -50.08
N HIS A 141 -8.11 -9.39 -51.02
CA HIS A 141 -8.05 -10.81 -50.69
C HIS A 141 -6.73 -11.13 -49.96
N GLY A 142 -6.81 -11.75 -48.79
CA GLY A 142 -5.61 -12.09 -48.01
C GLY A 142 -5.89 -12.34 -46.53
N THR A 143 -4.81 -12.58 -45.78
CA THR A 143 -4.87 -12.76 -44.32
C THR A 143 -4.58 -11.43 -43.61
N TYR A 144 -5.35 -11.18 -42.55
CA TYR A 144 -5.27 -9.98 -41.73
C TYR A 144 -5.08 -10.33 -40.26
N ILE A 145 -4.29 -9.53 -39.56
CA ILE A 145 -4.12 -9.56 -38.11
C ILE A 145 -4.78 -8.33 -37.52
N VAL A 146 -5.71 -8.55 -36.59
CA VAL A 146 -6.34 -7.51 -35.77
C VAL A 146 -5.63 -7.50 -34.44
N ARG A 147 -4.92 -6.41 -34.16
CA ARG A 147 -4.32 -6.14 -32.85
C ARG A 147 -5.20 -5.15 -32.11
N TRP A 148 -5.51 -5.42 -30.86
CA TRP A 148 -6.30 -4.52 -30.03
C TRP A 148 -5.60 -4.23 -28.72
N ARG A 149 -5.83 -3.02 -28.20
CA ARG A 149 -5.39 -2.55 -26.89
C ARG A 149 -6.55 -1.85 -26.19
N VAL A 150 -6.98 -2.37 -25.06
CA VAL A 150 -8.07 -1.78 -24.27
C VAL A 150 -7.68 -1.70 -22.80
N THR A 151 -8.21 -0.73 -22.07
CA THR A 151 -7.99 -0.59 -20.63
C THR A 151 -9.22 -1.05 -19.86
N GLY A 152 -9.03 -2.01 -18.96
CA GLY A 152 -10.11 -2.53 -18.12
C GLY A 152 -10.64 -1.52 -17.10
N ALA A 153 -11.70 -1.90 -16.40
CA ALA A 153 -12.33 -1.03 -15.39
C ALA A 153 -11.41 -0.74 -14.18
N ASP A 154 -10.35 -1.53 -14.00
CA ASP A 154 -9.30 -1.37 -13.00
C ASP A 154 -8.13 -0.46 -13.44
N GLY A 155 -8.18 0.01 -14.69
CA GLY A 155 -7.16 0.86 -15.26
C GLY A 155 -5.92 0.14 -15.80
N ASP A 156 -5.90 -1.20 -15.83
CA ASP A 156 -4.80 -1.94 -16.43
C ASP A 156 -5.03 -2.15 -17.94
N PRO A 157 -4.03 -1.86 -18.79
CA PRO A 157 -4.13 -2.10 -20.22
C PRO A 157 -3.96 -3.59 -20.54
N MET A 158 -4.78 -4.09 -21.45
CA MET A 158 -4.67 -5.41 -22.03
C MET A 158 -4.51 -5.30 -23.54
N GLU A 159 -3.61 -6.12 -24.08
CA GLU A 159 -3.41 -6.29 -25.51
C GLU A 159 -3.55 -7.76 -25.89
N ASP A 160 -4.19 -7.99 -27.03
CA ASP A 160 -4.21 -9.28 -27.68
C ASP A 160 -4.34 -9.08 -29.20
N GLU A 161 -4.24 -10.18 -29.93
CA GLU A 161 -4.42 -10.18 -31.37
C GLU A 161 -5.12 -11.44 -31.86
N TYR A 162 -5.81 -11.31 -32.97
CA TYR A 162 -6.38 -12.44 -33.68
C TYR A 162 -6.27 -12.25 -35.19
N ARG A 163 -6.38 -13.35 -35.94
CA ARG A 163 -6.33 -13.36 -37.40
C ARG A 163 -7.68 -13.65 -38.03
N PHE A 164 -7.93 -13.11 -39.21
CA PHE A 164 -9.02 -13.52 -40.11
C PHE A 164 -8.53 -13.44 -41.57
N ALA A 165 -9.23 -14.07 -42.52
CA ALA A 165 -8.93 -13.92 -43.95
C ALA A 165 -10.12 -13.36 -44.71
N VAL A 166 -9.85 -12.61 -45.78
CA VAL A 166 -10.84 -12.09 -46.72
C VAL A 166 -10.68 -12.84 -48.05
N GLY A 167 -11.78 -13.44 -48.51
CA GLY A 167 -11.92 -14.06 -49.83
C GLY A 167 -10.87 -15.12 -50.18
N THR A 168 -10.20 -15.68 -49.17
CA THR A 168 -9.16 -16.71 -49.28
C THR A 168 -9.28 -17.65 -48.08
N ALA A 169 -8.82 -18.89 -48.23
CA ALA A 169 -8.75 -19.81 -47.10
C ALA A 169 -7.64 -19.38 -46.13
N LEU A 170 -7.94 -19.37 -44.83
CA LEU A 170 -6.91 -19.23 -43.80
C LEU A 170 -5.95 -20.42 -43.86
N SER A 171 -4.81 -20.24 -44.51
CA SER A 171 -3.80 -21.29 -44.69
C SER A 171 -2.75 -21.16 -43.60
N GLY A 172 -2.57 -22.22 -42.81
CA GLY A 172 -1.65 -22.27 -41.67
C GLY A 172 -2.34 -22.70 -40.37
N ALA A 173 -1.73 -23.66 -39.68
CA ALA A 173 -2.19 -24.13 -38.37
C ALA A 173 -2.41 -22.95 -37.43
N SER A 174 -3.53 -22.97 -36.70
CA SER A 174 -3.94 -21.96 -35.74
C SER A 174 -2.93 -21.82 -34.60
N VAL A 175 -1.95 -20.93 -34.76
CA VAL A 175 -1.20 -20.39 -33.63
C VAL A 175 -0.92 -18.91 -33.88
N ALA A 176 -1.98 -18.12 -33.79
CA ALA A 176 -1.89 -16.94 -32.97
C ALA A 176 -2.89 -17.17 -31.82
N ARG A 177 -2.54 -18.07 -30.89
CA ARG A 177 -2.67 -17.60 -29.50
C ARG A 177 -1.66 -16.47 -29.49
N GLY A 178 -2.12 -15.22 -29.54
CA GLY A 178 -1.23 -14.10 -29.28
C GLY A 178 -0.35 -14.51 -28.11
N ASP A 179 0.97 -14.42 -28.28
CA ASP A 179 1.92 -14.73 -27.22
C ASP A 179 1.35 -14.16 -25.93
N ALA A 180 1.00 -15.08 -25.02
CA ALA A 180 0.13 -14.82 -23.90
C ALA A 180 0.46 -13.46 -23.29
N SER A 181 -0.36 -12.44 -23.56
CA SER A 181 -0.25 -11.07 -23.03
C SER A 181 1.21 -10.63 -22.86
N ALA A 182 1.79 -9.85 -23.78
CA ALA A 182 3.00 -9.11 -23.42
C ALA A 182 2.63 -8.24 -22.20
N ILE A 183 2.92 -8.74 -21.00
CA ILE A 183 2.67 -8.05 -19.74
C ILE A 183 3.28 -6.68 -19.96
N ALA A 184 2.48 -5.63 -19.78
CA ALA A 184 2.96 -4.27 -19.88
C ALA A 184 3.92 -4.05 -18.69
N TRP A 185 5.13 -4.60 -18.81
CA TRP A 185 6.09 -4.74 -17.71
C TRP A 185 6.48 -3.38 -17.15
N ALA A 186 6.42 -2.34 -17.97
CA ALA A 186 6.58 -0.96 -17.55
C ALA A 186 5.47 -0.52 -16.59
N ASP A 187 4.19 -0.72 -16.93
CA ASP A 187 3.05 -0.40 -16.08
C ASP A 187 3.09 -1.23 -14.79
N ALA A 188 3.38 -2.53 -14.89
CA ALA A 188 3.56 -3.41 -13.74
C ALA A 188 4.69 -2.92 -12.83
N LEU A 189 5.87 -2.61 -13.38
CA LEU A 189 7.01 -2.09 -12.62
C LEU A 189 6.66 -0.77 -11.92
N LEU A 190 6.00 0.16 -12.62
CA LEU A 190 5.57 1.41 -12.04
C LEU A 190 4.58 1.19 -10.89
N ARG A 191 3.59 0.30 -11.03
CA ARG A 191 2.70 -0.06 -9.92
C ARG A 191 3.45 -0.66 -8.74
N TRP A 192 4.39 -1.57 -8.98
CA TRP A 192 5.25 -2.12 -7.92
C TRP A 192 6.05 -1.04 -7.20
N LEU A 193 6.62 -0.08 -7.94
CA LEU A 193 7.32 1.06 -7.36
C LEU A 193 6.38 1.98 -6.57
N LEU A 194 5.16 2.22 -7.05
CA LEU A 194 4.14 2.99 -6.34
C LEU A 194 3.83 2.34 -4.98
N PHE A 195 3.53 1.04 -4.95
CA PHE A 195 3.23 0.32 -3.72
C PHE A 195 4.45 0.20 -2.80
N ALA A 196 5.64 -0.03 -3.35
CA ALA A 196 6.88 -0.06 -2.57
C ALA A 196 7.17 1.31 -1.94
N GLY A 197 6.99 2.40 -2.69
CA GLY A 197 7.12 3.77 -2.21
C GLY A 197 6.13 4.08 -1.09
N LEU A 198 4.85 3.72 -1.28
CA LEU A 198 3.81 3.85 -0.27
C LEU A 198 4.14 3.06 1.00
N ALA A 199 4.58 1.79 0.86
CA ALA A 199 4.97 0.95 1.99
C ALA A 199 6.15 1.54 2.77
N VAL A 200 7.23 1.92 2.08
CA VAL A 200 8.40 2.55 2.69
C VAL A 200 8.04 3.85 3.42
N ALA A 201 7.18 4.68 2.81
CA ALA A 201 6.75 5.94 3.40
C ALA A 201 5.85 5.73 4.63
N LEU A 202 4.71 5.05 4.46
CA LEU A 202 3.68 4.88 5.47
C LEU A 202 4.12 3.95 6.60
N GLY A 203 4.66 2.78 6.26
CA GLY A 203 5.17 1.82 7.24
C GLY A 203 6.42 2.33 7.96
N GLY A 204 7.28 3.12 7.30
CA GLY A 204 8.40 3.79 7.93
C GLY A 204 7.96 4.80 9.01
N ILE A 205 6.94 5.62 8.74
CA ILE A 205 6.34 6.52 9.74
C ILE A 205 5.77 5.72 10.92
N ALA A 206 5.04 4.63 10.63
CA ALA A 206 4.41 3.80 11.66
C ALA A 206 5.44 3.07 12.54
N ALA A 207 6.57 2.61 11.98
CA ALA A 207 7.60 1.88 12.71
C ALA A 207 8.58 2.78 13.46
N GLU A 208 8.70 4.05 13.06
CA GLU A 208 9.60 4.99 13.72
C GLU A 208 9.32 5.16 15.21
N ARG A 209 8.05 5.11 15.61
CA ARG A 209 7.64 5.20 17.03
C ARG A 209 8.36 4.16 17.89
N PHE A 210 8.59 2.95 17.38
CA PHE A 210 9.26 1.88 18.10
C PHE A 210 10.76 2.18 18.26
N THR A 211 11.41 2.59 17.17
CA THR A 211 12.84 2.93 17.20
C THR A 211 13.14 4.21 17.98
N ARG A 212 12.22 5.18 17.99
CA ARG A 212 12.32 6.39 18.82
C ARG A 212 12.17 6.04 20.30
N ALA A 213 11.18 5.23 20.66
CA ALA A 213 10.99 4.79 22.04
C ALA A 213 12.23 4.07 22.60
N ALA A 214 12.79 3.13 21.84
CA ALA A 214 14.03 2.44 22.23
C ALA A 214 15.22 3.40 22.41
N ARG A 215 15.33 4.42 21.55
CA ARG A 215 16.39 5.45 21.65
C ARG A 215 16.21 6.45 22.79
N VAL A 216 14.98 6.75 23.19
CA VAL A 216 14.72 7.57 24.39
C VAL A 216 15.24 6.85 25.63
N GLU A 217 15.12 5.52 25.68
CA GLU A 217 15.65 4.72 26.78
C GLU A 217 17.17 4.51 26.69
N LYS A 218 17.71 4.28 25.49
CA LYS A 218 19.16 4.14 25.25
C LYS A 218 19.64 5.09 24.16
N PRO A 219 20.01 6.34 24.50
CA PRO A 219 20.44 7.35 23.52
C PRO A 219 21.68 6.96 22.71
N ALA A 220 22.52 6.05 23.23
CA ALA A 220 23.70 5.53 22.57
C ALA A 220 23.40 4.64 21.34
N LEU A 221 22.14 4.21 21.13
CA LEU A 221 21.77 3.43 19.97
C LEU A 221 21.91 4.27 18.68
N ARG A 222 22.52 3.66 17.65
CA ARG A 222 22.70 4.29 16.34
C ARG A 222 21.36 4.79 15.78
N ALA A 223 21.29 6.07 15.44
CA ALA A 223 20.13 6.65 14.78
C ALA A 223 20.00 6.11 13.34
N LEU A 224 18.79 5.70 12.98
CA LEU A 224 18.45 5.26 11.62
C LEU A 224 18.01 6.49 10.82
N ARG A 225 18.55 6.63 9.61
CA ARG A 225 18.07 7.64 8.66
C ARG A 225 16.65 7.26 8.21
N PRO A 226 15.67 8.18 8.29
CA PRO A 226 14.32 7.93 7.82
C PRO A 226 14.30 7.68 6.31
N TRP A 227 13.58 6.64 5.88
CA TRP A 227 13.37 6.34 4.47
C TRP A 227 12.05 6.89 3.92
N THR A 228 11.32 7.69 4.71
CA THR A 228 10.05 8.28 4.28
C THR A 228 10.19 9.18 3.05
N MET A 229 11.21 10.05 2.99
CA MET A 229 11.41 10.92 1.83
C MET A 229 11.75 10.12 0.55
N PRO A 230 12.71 9.18 0.55
CA PRO A 230 12.89 8.26 -0.58
C PRO A 230 11.63 7.50 -0.99
N GLY A 231 10.86 6.98 -0.03
CA GLY A 231 9.61 6.26 -0.31
C GLY A 231 8.57 7.13 -1.03
N ILE A 232 8.38 8.36 -0.56
CA ILE A 232 7.48 9.34 -1.20
C ILE A 232 7.96 9.68 -2.62
N LEU A 233 9.27 9.90 -2.82
CA LEU A 233 9.82 10.21 -4.13
C LEU A 233 9.63 9.05 -5.12
N ILE A 234 9.87 7.80 -4.69
CA ILE A 234 9.62 6.61 -5.52
C ILE A 234 8.14 6.54 -5.90
N GLY A 235 7.24 6.73 -4.93
CA GLY A 235 5.79 6.74 -5.18
C GLY A 235 5.34 7.84 -6.13
N LEU A 236 5.87 9.05 -5.96
CA LEU A 236 5.58 10.21 -6.81
C LEU A 236 6.05 9.98 -8.26
N LEU A 237 7.29 9.51 -8.43
CA LEU A 237 7.85 9.22 -9.76
C LEU A 237 7.07 8.10 -10.45
N ALA A 238 6.66 7.08 -9.69
CA ALA A 238 5.83 6.00 -10.21
C ALA A 238 4.45 6.48 -10.66
N ALA A 239 3.75 7.29 -9.85
CA ALA A 239 2.46 7.86 -10.19
C ALA A 239 2.54 8.82 -11.40
N ALA A 240 3.59 9.63 -11.47
CA ALA A 240 3.87 10.48 -12.62
C ALA A 240 4.18 9.65 -13.88
N GLY A 241 4.92 8.55 -13.76
CA GLY A 241 5.19 7.61 -14.85
C GLY A 241 3.93 6.94 -15.39
N LEU A 242 3.04 6.48 -14.50
CA LEU A 242 1.74 5.91 -14.88
C LEU A 242 0.86 6.95 -15.60
N SER A 243 0.84 8.18 -15.07
CA SER A 243 0.13 9.30 -15.71
C SER A 243 0.67 9.61 -17.11
N ALA A 244 2.00 9.61 -17.28
CA ALA A 244 2.63 9.84 -18.57
C ALA A 244 2.29 8.74 -19.58
N ARG A 245 2.26 7.47 -19.15
CA ARG A 245 1.86 6.34 -20.01
C ARG A 245 0.40 6.42 -20.44
N LEU A 246 -0.49 6.76 -19.51
CA LEU A 246 -1.89 7.00 -19.84
C LEU A 246 -2.05 8.11 -20.89
N ILE A 247 -1.30 9.21 -20.75
CA ILE A 247 -1.29 10.31 -21.73
C ILE A 247 -0.78 9.84 -23.09
N THR A 248 0.30 9.04 -23.14
CA THR A 248 0.83 8.52 -24.41
C THR A 248 -0.17 7.59 -25.10
N ASP A 249 -0.88 6.77 -24.34
CA ASP A 249 -1.84 5.79 -24.87
C ASP A 249 -3.14 6.47 -25.34
N ALA A 250 -3.64 7.43 -24.57
CA ALA A 250 -4.78 8.28 -24.95
C ALA A 250 -4.39 9.31 -26.04
N GLY A 251 -3.11 9.62 -26.16
CA GLY A 251 -2.56 10.65 -27.04
C GLY A 251 -3.04 12.08 -26.75
N THR A 252 -3.56 12.34 -25.55
CA THR A 252 -4.01 13.66 -25.09
C THR A 252 -3.82 13.77 -23.58
N ALA A 253 -3.36 14.94 -23.10
CA ALA A 253 -3.25 15.20 -21.66
C ALA A 253 -4.61 15.28 -20.96
N SER A 254 -5.67 15.54 -21.73
CA SER A 254 -7.02 15.73 -21.19
C SER A 254 -7.64 14.51 -20.53
N THR A 255 -7.11 13.32 -20.81
CA THR A 255 -7.45 12.07 -20.09
C THR A 255 -7.28 12.21 -18.57
N LEU A 256 -6.35 13.04 -18.08
CA LEU A 256 -6.10 13.22 -16.64
C LEU A 256 -7.26 13.90 -15.89
N TRP A 257 -8.13 14.63 -16.57
CA TRP A 257 -9.26 15.33 -15.94
C TRP A 257 -10.61 14.95 -16.53
N ILE A 258 -10.67 14.32 -17.70
CA ILE A 258 -11.91 13.80 -18.29
C ILE A 258 -12.17 12.37 -17.78
N ASP A 259 -11.15 11.51 -17.81
CA ASP A 259 -11.30 10.10 -17.48
C ASP A 259 -11.12 9.85 -16.00
N ARG A 260 -11.99 9.01 -15.42
CA ARG A 260 -11.94 8.65 -13.99
C ARG A 260 -10.59 8.05 -13.59
N ILE A 261 -9.99 7.22 -14.46
CA ILE A 261 -8.67 6.61 -14.21
C ILE A 261 -7.59 7.69 -14.15
N GLY A 262 -7.61 8.63 -15.10
CA GLY A 262 -6.68 9.76 -15.12
C GLY A 262 -6.82 10.67 -13.90
N GLN A 263 -8.05 10.94 -13.46
CA GLN A 263 -8.33 11.71 -12.24
C GLN A 263 -7.76 11.02 -10.99
N LEU A 264 -7.93 9.70 -10.87
CA LEU A 264 -7.42 8.92 -9.73
C LEU A 264 -5.88 8.91 -9.70
N LEU A 265 -5.22 8.70 -10.84
CA LEU A 265 -3.75 8.82 -10.94
C LEU A 265 -3.27 10.23 -10.61
N GLY A 266 -4.00 11.26 -11.04
CA GLY A 266 -3.74 12.65 -10.67
C GLY A 266 -3.84 12.89 -9.17
N VAL A 267 -4.87 12.32 -8.51
CA VAL A 267 -5.03 12.38 -7.05
C VAL A 267 -3.87 11.70 -6.33
N GLU A 268 -3.40 10.55 -6.81
CA GLU A 268 -2.25 9.85 -6.22
C GLU A 268 -0.97 10.67 -6.33
N ALA A 269 -0.68 11.22 -7.51
CA ALA A 269 0.48 12.08 -7.73
C ALA A 269 0.42 13.34 -6.86
N ALA A 270 -0.74 14.00 -6.78
CA ALA A 270 -0.95 15.17 -5.93
C ALA A 270 -0.80 14.83 -4.44
N ALA A 271 -1.30 13.68 -4.01
CA ALA A 271 -1.16 13.21 -2.63
C ALA A 271 0.31 12.93 -2.28
N PHE A 272 1.07 12.25 -3.14
CA PHE A 272 2.52 12.07 -2.92
C PHE A 272 3.27 13.41 -2.92
N ALA A 273 2.94 14.35 -3.81
CA ALA A 273 3.53 15.68 -3.83
C ALA A 273 3.23 16.45 -2.53
N LEU A 274 1.98 16.41 -2.04
CA LEU A 274 1.61 17.01 -0.76
C LEU A 274 2.36 16.34 0.41
N ALA A 275 2.49 15.02 0.40
CA ALA A 275 3.30 14.30 1.40
C ALA A 275 4.76 14.74 1.37
N LEU A 276 5.33 14.96 0.18
CA LEU A 276 6.71 15.43 -0.02
C LEU A 276 6.90 16.82 0.59
N VAL A 277 5.99 17.74 0.31
CA VAL A 277 5.99 19.10 0.88
C VAL A 277 5.86 19.04 2.40
N LEU A 278 4.94 18.24 2.94
CA LEU A 278 4.75 18.09 4.39
C LEU A 278 5.99 17.50 5.08
N VAL A 279 6.69 16.55 4.46
CA VAL A 279 7.98 16.04 4.98
C VAL A 279 9.05 17.13 4.94
N ALA A 280 9.17 17.88 3.83
CA ALA A 280 10.15 18.96 3.68
C ALA A 280 9.93 20.09 4.71
N LEU A 281 8.66 20.38 5.03
CA LEU A 281 8.27 21.34 6.08
C LEU A 281 8.41 20.80 7.51
N GLY A 282 8.92 19.58 7.71
CA GLY A 282 9.07 18.95 9.02
C GLY A 282 7.75 18.51 9.67
N ARG A 283 6.61 18.61 8.97
CA ARG A 283 5.25 18.25 9.46
C ARG A 283 4.96 16.76 9.29
N ARG A 284 5.83 15.93 9.84
CA ARG A 284 5.86 14.50 9.53
C ARG A 284 4.58 13.74 9.87
N THR A 285 3.87 14.06 10.95
CA THR A 285 2.61 13.38 11.30
C THR A 285 1.50 13.62 10.28
N TRP A 286 1.48 14.82 9.68
CA TRP A 286 0.47 15.21 8.69
C TRP A 286 0.63 14.47 7.36
N THR A 287 1.79 13.86 7.12
CA THR A 287 2.08 13.09 5.89
C THR A 287 1.27 11.80 5.79
N VAL A 288 0.72 11.30 6.91
CA VAL A 288 -0.12 10.10 6.91
C VAL A 288 -1.40 10.32 6.11
N ALA A 289 -2.03 11.50 6.24
CA ALA A 289 -3.29 11.80 5.56
C ALA A 289 -3.19 11.68 4.02
N PRO A 290 -2.25 12.35 3.32
CA PRO A 290 -2.10 12.16 1.87
C PRO A 290 -1.69 10.73 1.49
N LEU A 291 -0.87 10.03 2.27
CA LEU A 291 -0.53 8.64 1.98
C LEU A 291 -1.75 7.71 2.07
N LEU A 292 -2.71 8.00 2.97
CA LEU A 292 -4.00 7.30 3.01
C LEU A 292 -4.90 7.66 1.83
N VAL A 293 -4.80 8.88 1.30
CA VAL A 293 -5.50 9.26 0.04
C VAL A 293 -4.99 8.42 -1.13
N VAL A 294 -3.69 8.13 -1.22
CA VAL A 294 -3.15 7.21 -2.24
C VAL A 294 -3.79 5.82 -2.10
N ALA A 295 -3.85 5.27 -0.89
CA ALA A 295 -4.48 3.96 -0.67
C ALA A 295 -5.99 3.97 -1.00
N ALA A 296 -6.68 5.07 -0.73
CA ALA A 296 -8.09 5.24 -1.09
C ALA A 296 -8.29 5.32 -2.61
N ALA A 297 -7.44 6.06 -3.33
CA ALA A 297 -7.49 6.15 -4.78
C ALA A 297 -7.29 4.78 -5.45
N GLU A 298 -6.31 4.00 -4.99
CA GLU A 298 -6.11 2.60 -5.43
C GLU A 298 -7.32 1.71 -5.08
N GLY A 299 -7.95 1.94 -3.93
CA GLY A 299 -9.21 1.28 -3.58
C GLY A 299 -10.31 1.57 -4.61
N LEU A 300 -10.54 2.85 -4.93
CA LEU A 300 -11.54 3.27 -5.92
C LEU A 300 -11.28 2.73 -7.32
N ARG A 301 -10.01 2.49 -7.65
CA ARG A 301 -9.52 1.91 -8.90
C ARG A 301 -9.57 0.38 -8.92
N SER A 302 -9.73 -0.29 -7.78
CA SER A 302 -9.66 -1.75 -7.72
C SER A 302 -10.84 -2.46 -8.39
N HIS A 303 -10.59 -3.63 -9.00
CA HIS A 303 -11.65 -4.51 -9.51
C HIS A 303 -12.70 -4.87 -8.46
N ALA A 304 -12.31 -5.00 -7.18
CA ALA A 304 -13.26 -5.25 -6.11
C ALA A 304 -14.34 -4.17 -6.04
N ASN A 305 -13.99 -2.90 -6.32
CA ASN A 305 -14.93 -1.79 -6.38
C ASN A 305 -15.84 -1.86 -7.62
N VAL A 306 -15.40 -2.47 -8.72
CA VAL A 306 -16.26 -2.73 -9.88
C VAL A 306 -17.30 -3.79 -9.54
N ALA A 307 -16.89 -4.86 -8.85
CA ALA A 307 -17.78 -5.93 -8.43
C ALA A 307 -18.78 -5.49 -7.33
N VAL A 308 -18.30 -4.73 -6.34
CA VAL A 308 -19.12 -4.20 -5.24
C VAL A 308 -18.78 -2.72 -5.02
N PRO A 309 -19.47 -1.79 -5.70
CA PRO A 309 -19.21 -0.36 -5.58
C PRO A 309 -19.22 0.14 -4.13
N GLY A 310 -18.23 0.96 -3.79
CA GLY A 310 -18.04 1.53 -2.45
C GLY A 310 -17.38 0.56 -1.48
N TRP A 311 -17.96 -0.62 -1.23
CA TRP A 311 -17.41 -1.59 -0.29
C TRP A 311 -16.11 -2.21 -0.79
N GLY A 312 -16.03 -2.56 -2.07
CA GLY A 312 -14.80 -3.04 -2.69
C GLY A 312 -13.69 -2.00 -2.61
N ALA A 313 -14.01 -0.72 -2.85
CA ALA A 313 -13.05 0.35 -2.69
C ALA A 313 -12.55 0.48 -1.25
N LEU A 314 -13.45 0.49 -0.28
CA LEU A 314 -13.11 0.61 1.13
C LEU A 314 -12.24 -0.56 1.60
N LEU A 315 -12.64 -1.80 1.27
CA LEU A 315 -11.91 -3.00 1.67
C LEU A 315 -10.53 -3.04 1.03
N THR A 316 -10.41 -2.72 -0.26
CA THR A 316 -9.11 -2.65 -0.92
C THR A 316 -8.25 -1.53 -0.34
N ALA A 317 -8.79 -0.34 -0.08
CA ALA A 317 -8.04 0.76 0.52
C ALA A 317 -7.50 0.41 1.92
N VAL A 318 -8.35 -0.20 2.76
CA VAL A 318 -7.94 -0.71 4.09
C VAL A 318 -6.87 -1.78 3.95
N HIS A 319 -7.05 -2.71 3.02
CA HIS A 319 -6.08 -3.78 2.76
C HIS A 319 -4.73 -3.23 2.30
N VAL A 320 -4.71 -2.35 1.30
CA VAL A 320 -3.49 -1.71 0.77
C VAL A 320 -2.78 -0.92 1.87
N ALA A 321 -3.51 -0.12 2.65
CA ALA A 321 -2.93 0.62 3.77
C ALA A 321 -2.34 -0.32 4.84
N ALA A 322 -3.04 -1.41 5.18
CA ALA A 322 -2.57 -2.40 6.14
C ALA A 322 -1.30 -3.11 5.65
N VAL A 323 -1.27 -3.55 4.40
CA VAL A 323 -0.10 -4.19 3.77
C VAL A 323 1.08 -3.21 3.66
N ALA A 324 0.84 -1.96 3.28
CA ALA A 324 1.86 -0.92 3.23
C ALA A 324 2.49 -0.66 4.61
N VAL A 325 1.67 -0.57 5.66
CA VAL A 325 2.15 -0.45 7.04
C VAL A 325 2.95 -1.69 7.45
N TRP A 326 2.46 -2.88 7.13
CA TRP A 326 3.10 -4.15 7.50
C TRP A 326 4.46 -4.32 6.83
N LEU A 327 4.53 -4.24 5.49
CA LEU A 327 5.78 -4.38 4.72
C LEU A 327 6.79 -3.30 5.07
N GLY A 328 6.36 -2.03 5.13
CA GLY A 328 7.24 -0.92 5.46
C GLY A 328 7.77 -0.98 6.88
N ALA A 329 6.92 -1.40 7.84
CA ALA A 329 7.37 -1.60 9.21
C ALA A 329 8.36 -2.75 9.32
N LEU A 330 8.15 -3.85 8.60
CA LEU A 330 9.08 -4.98 8.55
C LEU A 330 10.45 -4.55 8.04
N LEU A 331 10.49 -3.79 6.94
CA LEU A 331 11.72 -3.24 6.37
C LEU A 331 12.43 -2.28 7.34
N HIS A 332 11.69 -1.43 8.04
CA HIS A 332 12.27 -0.52 9.04
C HIS A 332 12.83 -1.27 10.24
N VAL A 333 12.10 -2.26 10.74
CA VAL A 333 12.49 -3.11 11.87
C VAL A 333 13.71 -3.97 11.52
N SER A 334 13.78 -4.53 10.31
CA SER A 334 14.94 -5.32 9.88
C SER A 334 16.20 -4.46 9.78
N ARG A 335 16.09 -3.21 9.29
CA ARG A 335 17.17 -2.21 9.31
C ARG A 335 17.61 -1.89 10.74
N ALA A 336 16.66 -1.71 11.65
CA ALA A 336 16.95 -1.46 13.05
C ALA A 336 17.64 -2.65 13.72
N ALA A 337 17.14 -3.86 13.51
CA ALA A 337 17.72 -5.10 14.02
C ALA A 337 19.15 -5.30 13.51
N HIS A 338 19.41 -5.03 12.23
CA HIS A 338 20.75 -5.11 11.65
C HIS A 338 21.71 -4.05 12.23
N ALA A 339 21.23 -2.82 12.40
CA ALA A 339 22.00 -1.72 12.98
C ALA A 339 22.31 -1.95 14.47
N TRP A 340 21.39 -2.58 15.20
CA TRP A 340 21.47 -2.84 16.63
C TRP A 340 21.80 -4.31 16.94
N ARG A 341 22.38 -5.05 15.99
CA ARG A 341 22.66 -6.49 16.12
C ARG A 341 23.53 -6.89 17.32
N ARG A 342 24.28 -5.94 17.87
CA ARG A 342 25.11 -6.13 19.08
C ARG A 342 24.33 -5.89 20.38
N GLU A 343 23.12 -5.36 20.29
CA GLU A 343 22.27 -4.90 21.40
C GLU A 343 20.98 -5.71 21.44
N ARG A 344 21.03 -6.90 22.07
CA ARG A 344 19.93 -7.89 22.05
C ARG A 344 18.59 -7.35 22.54
N VAL A 345 18.61 -6.55 23.60
CA VAL A 345 17.40 -5.94 24.19
C VAL A 345 16.74 -4.97 23.19
N ALA A 346 17.54 -4.18 22.47
CA ALA A 346 17.02 -3.26 21.45
C ALA A 346 16.41 -4.01 20.26
N MET A 347 17.04 -5.10 19.83
CA MET A 347 16.50 -5.95 18.76
C MET A 347 15.16 -6.57 19.14
N LEU A 348 15.07 -7.16 20.35
CA LEU A 348 13.82 -7.75 20.86
C LEU A 348 12.72 -6.70 21.03
N TRP A 349 13.06 -5.49 21.48
CA TRP A 349 12.11 -4.40 21.63
C TRP A 349 11.42 -4.05 20.30
N VAL A 350 12.21 -3.86 19.24
CA VAL A 350 11.68 -3.48 17.93
C VAL A 350 10.91 -4.64 17.30
N PHE A 351 11.39 -5.87 17.47
CA PHE A 351 10.70 -7.08 17.01
C PHE A 351 9.33 -7.26 17.68
N LEU A 352 9.25 -7.14 19.01
CA LEU A 352 7.99 -7.22 19.74
C LEU A 352 7.04 -6.06 19.39
N GLY A 353 7.58 -4.86 19.17
CA GLY A 353 6.80 -3.73 18.66
C GLY A 353 6.15 -4.02 17.31
N TYR A 354 6.90 -4.64 16.39
CA TYR A 354 6.38 -5.09 15.10
C TYR A 354 5.33 -6.21 15.26
N MET A 355 5.59 -7.23 16.07
CA MET A 355 4.63 -8.33 16.29
C MET A 355 3.29 -7.85 16.86
N ARG A 356 3.31 -6.84 17.74
CA ARG A 356 2.09 -6.22 18.29
C ARG A 356 1.34 -5.40 17.26
N LEU A 357 2.05 -4.69 16.39
CA LEU A 357 1.46 -3.97 15.26
C LEU A 357 0.78 -4.95 14.32
N ALA A 358 1.46 -6.03 13.94
CA ALA A 358 0.90 -7.09 13.10
C ALA A 358 -0.33 -7.73 13.77
N ALA A 359 -0.24 -8.11 15.05
CA ALA A 359 -1.37 -8.70 15.78
C ALA A 359 -2.57 -7.75 15.92
N TRP A 360 -2.35 -6.43 15.98
CA TRP A 360 -3.44 -5.45 16.03
C TRP A 360 -4.17 -5.32 14.69
N VAL A 361 -3.42 -5.29 13.59
CA VAL A 361 -3.98 -5.23 12.23
C VAL A 361 -4.84 -6.45 11.92
N PHE A 362 -4.48 -7.63 12.44
CA PHE A 362 -5.19 -8.90 12.18
C PHE A 362 -6.12 -9.36 13.32
N ARG A 363 -6.39 -8.52 14.33
CA ARG A 363 -7.21 -8.95 15.47
C ARG A 363 -8.67 -9.13 15.03
N PRO A 364 -9.23 -10.35 15.00
CA PRO A 364 -10.65 -10.52 14.74
C PRO A 364 -11.44 -9.82 15.85
N GLY A 365 -12.43 -9.00 15.48
CA GLY A 365 -13.23 -8.22 16.42
C GLY A 365 -13.75 -9.11 17.54
N ARG A 366 -13.26 -8.92 18.76
CA ARG A 366 -13.85 -9.61 19.92
C ARG A 366 -15.25 -9.04 20.12
N ARG A 367 -16.27 -9.85 19.85
CA ARG A 367 -17.64 -9.60 20.32
C ARG A 367 -17.57 -9.38 21.83
N HIS A 368 -18.04 -8.22 22.27
CA HIS A 368 -18.25 -7.92 23.68
C HIS A 368 -19.25 -8.95 24.25
N ARG A 369 -18.76 -9.92 25.01
CA ARG A 369 -19.60 -10.63 25.98
C ARG A 369 -19.64 -9.75 27.22
N HIS A 370 -20.78 -9.11 27.47
CA HIS A 370 -21.10 -8.57 28.78
C HIS A 370 -21.02 -9.72 29.80
N ARG A 371 -20.07 -9.64 30.73
CA ARG A 371 -20.22 -10.22 32.06
C ARG A 371 -20.14 -9.08 33.05
N VAL A 372 -21.25 -8.88 33.74
CA VAL A 372 -21.43 -7.96 34.87
C VAL A 372 -20.63 -8.51 36.06
N GLY A 373 -19.81 -7.67 36.68
CA GLY A 373 -19.22 -7.91 38.01
C GLY A 373 -17.72 -8.22 38.06
N ALA A 374 -16.87 -7.21 37.81
CA ALA A 374 -15.48 -7.13 38.32
C ALA A 374 -15.00 -5.67 38.26
N PRO A 375 -14.14 -5.19 39.20
CA PRO A 375 -13.84 -3.77 39.35
C PRO A 375 -12.89 -3.25 38.25
N ALA A 376 -13.43 -2.32 37.45
CA ALA A 376 -12.76 -1.29 36.64
C ALA A 376 -11.52 -1.73 35.81
N ASP A 377 -11.81 -2.34 34.65
CA ASP A 377 -10.86 -2.59 33.58
C ASP A 377 -10.33 -1.28 32.95
N LEU A 378 -9.04 -1.02 33.18
CA LEU A 378 -8.20 -0.06 32.44
C LEU A 378 -7.54 -0.75 31.22
N PRO A 379 -8.09 -0.61 30.01
CA PRO A 379 -7.24 -0.66 28.80
C PRO A 379 -7.53 0.46 27.77
N LEU A 380 -8.43 1.40 28.07
CA LEU A 380 -8.91 2.39 27.10
C LEU A 380 -8.14 3.73 27.06
N LEU A 381 -7.23 4.00 27.99
CA LEU A 381 -6.61 5.35 28.09
C LEU A 381 -5.41 5.63 27.18
N CYS A 382 -4.79 4.62 26.55
CA CYS A 382 -3.52 4.85 25.83
C CYS A 382 -3.66 5.45 24.41
N ILE A 383 -4.87 5.53 23.85
CA ILE A 383 -5.07 5.97 22.44
C ILE A 383 -5.48 7.45 22.32
N GLN A 384 -5.99 8.09 23.38
CA GLN A 384 -6.66 9.39 23.25
C GLN A 384 -5.80 10.63 23.55
N TYR A 385 -4.59 10.48 24.10
CA TYR A 385 -3.86 11.64 24.69
C TYR A 385 -2.91 12.42 23.77
N HIS A 386 -2.99 12.28 22.43
CA HIS A 386 -2.10 12.97 21.49
C HIS A 386 -2.75 13.94 20.49
N LEU A 387 -3.98 14.39 20.73
CA LEU A 387 -4.63 15.41 19.90
C LEU A 387 -5.12 16.61 20.72
N ARG A 388 -4.24 17.57 21.00
CA ARG A 388 -4.60 19.01 21.13
C ARG A 388 -3.33 19.89 21.09
N PRO A 389 -3.25 20.88 20.16
CA PRO A 389 -2.23 21.93 20.22
C PRO A 389 -2.60 22.98 21.28
N GLY A 390 -1.59 23.63 21.84
CA GLY A 390 -1.68 24.46 23.04
C GLY A 390 -2.41 25.79 22.91
N VAL A 391 -2.85 26.28 24.06
CA VAL A 391 -3.12 27.70 24.34
C VAL A 391 -2.33 28.04 25.61
N GLY A 392 -1.58 29.14 25.54
CA GLY A 392 -0.54 29.51 26.51
C GLY A 392 -1.05 30.02 27.86
N GLY A 393 -0.10 30.29 28.77
CA GLY A 393 -0.40 30.90 30.06
C GLY A 393 0.79 30.89 31.03
N GLN A 394 1.70 31.83 30.80
CA GLN A 394 2.48 32.65 31.74
C GLN A 394 3.18 32.04 32.97
N ALA A 395 4.42 32.52 33.12
CA ALA A 395 5.36 32.33 34.20
C ALA A 395 4.85 32.82 35.56
N LEU A 396 5.33 32.20 36.64
CA LEU A 396 5.61 32.89 37.90
C LEU A 396 6.77 32.19 38.61
N SER A 397 7.89 32.90 38.66
CA SER A 397 9.09 32.53 39.41
C SER A 397 8.84 32.70 40.91
N ARG A 398 9.26 31.74 41.73
CA ARG A 398 9.57 32.00 43.14
C ARG A 398 10.79 31.19 43.56
N ARG A 399 11.87 31.90 43.89
CA ARG A 399 12.98 31.43 44.72
C ARG A 399 12.80 31.95 46.16
N PRO A 400 13.52 31.39 47.14
CA PRO A 400 13.03 31.15 48.50
C PRO A 400 13.49 32.22 49.51
N ARG A 401 12.88 32.23 50.70
CA ARG A 401 13.45 32.89 51.88
C ARG A 401 13.16 32.10 53.16
N ASP A 402 14.24 31.81 53.87
CA ASP A 402 14.35 31.25 55.21
C ASP A 402 14.03 32.26 56.34
N ARG A 403 13.86 31.68 57.55
CA ARG A 403 14.01 32.22 58.92
C ARG A 403 12.76 32.78 59.62
N GLY A 404 12.24 32.02 60.58
CA GLY A 404 12.68 32.11 61.98
C GLY A 404 11.99 33.11 62.93
N SER A 405 11.44 32.54 64.01
CA SER A 405 11.21 33.08 65.37
C SER A 405 9.88 33.78 65.75
N ALA A 406 9.12 33.04 66.57
CA ALA A 406 8.54 33.41 67.87
C ALA A 406 7.86 34.79 68.08
N ARG A 407 6.55 34.76 68.34
CA ARG A 407 5.92 35.27 69.58
C ARG A 407 4.43 34.86 69.65
N SER A 408 3.99 34.57 70.86
CA SER A 408 2.62 34.31 71.32
C SER A 408 2.31 35.33 72.44
N PRO A 409 1.13 35.39 73.07
CA PRO A 409 -0.21 35.71 72.55
C PRO A 409 -0.84 36.88 73.33
N GLY A 410 -2.05 37.32 72.97
CA GLY A 410 -2.88 38.09 73.90
C GLY A 410 -4.13 38.73 73.32
N GLY A 411 -5.28 38.47 73.95
CA GLY A 411 -6.34 39.47 74.10
C GLY A 411 -7.61 39.27 73.25
N ARG A 412 -8.68 38.81 73.91
CA ARG A 412 -10.09 38.91 73.49
C ARG A 412 -10.60 40.35 73.65
N ALA A 413 -11.59 40.74 72.82
CA ALA A 413 -12.83 41.48 73.16
C ALA A 413 -13.67 41.64 71.87
N SER A 414 -14.81 40.94 71.71
CA SER A 414 -16.20 41.36 72.05
C SER A 414 -16.92 42.01 70.85
N PRO A 415 -18.26 42.04 70.79
CA PRO A 415 -19.27 41.03 71.14
C PRO A 415 -19.72 40.18 69.93
#